data_AF-A0A1G5JRN2-F1
#
_entry.id   AF-A0A1G5JRN2-F1
#
_cell.length_a   1.000
_cell.length_b   1.000
_cell.length_c   1.000
_cell.angle_alpha   90.00
_cell.angle_beta   90.00
_cell.angle_gamma   90.00
#
_symmetry.space_group_name_H-M   'P 1'
#
loop_
_entity.id
_entity.type
_entity.pdbx_description
1 polymer ?
#
loop_
_entity_poly.entity_id
_entity_poly.type
_entity_poly.pdbx_seq_one_letter_code
_entity_poly.pdbx_strand_id
1 'polypeptide(L)'
;MNDNDVPLTELPELSAIKQAALSYVTEAFAEAELDGLDADCMAQAALFAAFTELVTTYGEDAVAEYAATLADKIRSGAFSMAVSLKH
;
A
#
# COMPACT_ATOMS: atom_id res chain seq x y z
N MET A 1 15.28 10.87 30.22
CA MET A 1 15.03 10.65 28.79
C MET A 1 15.08 9.14 28.62
N ASN A 2 13.95 8.52 28.29
CA ASN A 2 13.86 7.08 28.12
C ASN A 2 14.20 6.81 26.65
N ASP A 3 15.29 6.09 26.39
CA ASP A 3 15.82 5.82 25.04
C ASP A 3 14.94 4.85 24.22
N ASN A 4 13.67 4.68 24.58
CA ASN A 4 12.78 3.64 24.06
C ASN A 4 11.53 4.15 23.34
N ASP A 5 11.45 5.46 23.06
CA ASP A 5 10.34 6.05 22.30
C ASP A 5 10.75 6.35 20.84
N VAL A 6 11.52 5.46 20.20
CA VAL A 6 11.59 5.50 18.72
C VAL A 6 10.22 5.05 18.22
N PRO A 7 9.46 5.91 17.52
CA PRO A 7 8.18 5.50 16.95
C PRO A 7 8.42 4.29 16.05
N LEU A 8 7.67 3.20 16.24
CA LEU A 8 7.74 2.00 15.39
C LEU A 8 7.57 2.31 13.89
N THR A 9 7.04 3.49 13.57
CA THR A 9 6.92 4.07 12.24
C THR A 9 8.25 4.48 11.58
N GLU A 10 9.35 4.56 12.31
CA GLU A 10 10.65 5.09 11.84
C GLU A 10 11.81 4.09 11.91
N LEU A 11 11.55 2.78 12.01
CA LEU A 11 12.63 1.81 11.79
C LEU A 11 12.98 1.81 10.29
N PRO A 12 14.20 2.23 9.88
CA PRO A 12 14.57 2.33 8.47
C PRO A 12 14.36 1.00 7.72
N GLU A 13 14.55 -0.12 8.40
CA GLU A 13 14.34 -1.46 7.87
C GLU A 13 12.88 -1.75 7.49
N LEU A 14 11.91 -1.33 8.32
CA LEU A 14 10.47 -1.49 8.00
C LEU A 14 10.07 -0.64 6.80
N SER A 15 10.63 0.57 6.68
CA SER A 15 10.39 1.43 5.51
C SER A 15 10.99 0.85 4.23
N ALA A 16 12.19 0.26 4.32
CA ALA A 16 12.85 -0.40 3.20
C ALA A 16 12.10 -1.65 2.73
N ILE A 17 11.59 -2.47 3.67
CA ILE A 17 10.76 -3.65 3.32
C ILE A 17 9.47 -3.22 2.62
N LYS A 18 8.78 -2.19 3.15
CA LYS A 18 7.57 -1.66 2.50
C LYS A 18 7.85 -1.14 1.10
N GLN A 19 8.96 -0.44 0.91
CA GLN A 19 9.37 0.06 -0.40
C GLN A 19 9.70 -1.09 -1.36
N ALA A 20 10.42 -2.12 -0.91
CA ALA A 20 10.71 -3.30 -1.71
C ALA A 20 9.43 -4.04 -2.14
N ALA A 21 8.49 -4.25 -1.22
CA ALA A 21 7.19 -4.85 -1.54
C ALA A 21 6.41 -4.02 -2.57
N LEU A 22 6.44 -2.69 -2.44
CA LEU A 22 5.80 -1.80 -3.42
C LEU A 22 6.45 -1.90 -4.81
N SER A 23 7.77 -2.05 -4.89
CA SER A 23 8.47 -2.28 -6.17
C SER A 23 7.98 -3.55 -6.85
N TYR A 24 7.87 -4.67 -6.12
CA TYR A 24 7.33 -5.92 -6.68
C TYR A 24 5.91 -5.77 -7.22
N VAL A 25 5.04 -5.05 -6.49
CA VAL A 25 3.68 -4.78 -6.96
C VAL A 25 3.69 -3.91 -8.21
N THR A 26 4.55 -2.90 -8.26
CA THR A 26 4.66 -2.00 -9.43
C THR A 26 5.17 -2.75 -10.66
N GLU A 27 6.14 -3.64 -10.49
CA GLU A 27 6.64 -4.51 -11.56
C GLU A 27 5.55 -5.43 -12.08
N ALA A 28 4.76 -6.06 -11.20
CA ALA A 28 3.62 -6.89 -11.59
C ALA A 28 2.56 -6.11 -12.39
N PHE A 29 2.34 -4.83 -12.07
CA PHE A 29 1.44 -3.97 -12.85
C PHE A 29 2.02 -3.68 -14.24
N ALA A 30 3.31 -3.39 -14.34
CA ALA A 30 3.97 -3.15 -15.62
C ALA A 30 3.94 -4.40 -16.52
N GLU A 31 4.16 -5.59 -15.95
CA GLU A 31 4.03 -6.86 -16.67
C GLU A 31 2.59 -7.11 -17.14
N ALA A 32 1.60 -6.88 -16.28
CA ALA A 32 0.19 -7.02 -16.62
C ALA A 32 -0.23 -6.12 -17.80
N GLU A 33 0.25 -4.88 -17.83
CA GLU A 33 0.02 -3.95 -18.95
C GLU A 33 0.65 -4.45 -20.27
N LEU A 34 1.85 -5.05 -20.21
CA LEU A 34 2.50 -5.65 -21.38
C LEU A 34 1.71 -6.85 -21.92
N ASP A 35 1.05 -7.61 -21.05
CA ASP A 35 0.16 -8.71 -21.40
C ASP A 35 -1.23 -8.25 -21.88
N GLY A 36 -1.47 -6.94 -21.90
CA GLY A 36 -2.71 -6.33 -22.39
C GLY A 36 -3.85 -6.31 -21.38
N LEU A 37 -3.56 -6.47 -20.08
CA LEU A 37 -4.55 -6.31 -19.03
C LEU A 37 -4.89 -4.83 -18.83
N ASP A 38 -6.16 -4.58 -18.55
CA ASP A 38 -6.65 -3.24 -18.23
C ASP A 38 -6.17 -2.79 -16.84
N ALA A 39 -5.63 -1.57 -16.76
CA ALA A 39 -5.03 -1.05 -15.53
C ALA A 39 -6.06 -0.88 -14.39
N ASP A 40 -7.31 -0.52 -14.70
CA ASP A 40 -8.37 -0.40 -13.69
C ASP A 40 -8.74 -1.78 -13.14
N CYS A 41 -8.83 -2.79 -14.02
CA CYS A 41 -9.02 -4.19 -13.61
C CYS A 41 -7.88 -4.69 -12.71
N MET A 42 -6.63 -4.39 -13.06
CA MET A 42 -5.47 -4.78 -12.26
C MET A 42 -5.47 -4.11 -10.88
N ALA A 43 -5.81 -2.82 -10.81
CA ALA A 43 -5.94 -2.10 -9.55
C ALA A 43 -7.02 -2.69 -8.64
N GLN A 44 -8.19 -3.05 -9.20
CA GLN A 44 -9.27 -3.70 -8.46
C GLN A 44 -8.86 -5.08 -7.94
N ALA A 45 -8.19 -5.88 -8.77
CA ALA A 45 -7.68 -7.19 -8.38
C ALA A 45 -6.64 -7.08 -7.26
N ALA A 46 -5.72 -6.12 -7.35
CA ALA A 46 -4.71 -5.87 -6.31
C ALA A 46 -5.36 -5.44 -4.99
N LEU A 47 -6.37 -4.57 -5.02
CA LEU A 47 -7.12 -4.18 -3.82
C LEU A 47 -7.82 -5.37 -3.19
N PHE A 48 -8.45 -6.24 -3.99
CA PHE A 48 -9.09 -7.45 -3.49
C PHE A 48 -8.09 -8.40 -2.83
N ALA A 49 -6.95 -8.66 -3.49
CA ALA A 49 -5.89 -9.50 -2.94
C ALA A 49 -5.32 -8.92 -1.64
N ALA A 50 -5.06 -7.61 -1.60
CA ALA A 50 -4.56 -6.93 -0.41
C ALA A 50 -5.55 -7.02 0.76
N PHE A 51 -6.84 -6.74 0.55
CA PHE A 51 -7.84 -6.88 1.61
C PHE A 51 -8.04 -8.33 2.06
N THR A 52 -7.97 -9.30 1.14
CA THR A 52 -8.04 -10.73 1.50
C THR A 52 -6.91 -11.12 2.46
N GLU A 53 -5.68 -10.70 2.18
CA GLU A 53 -4.52 -10.98 3.04
C GLU A 53 -4.65 -10.29 4.41
N LEU A 54 -5.07 -9.02 4.42
CA LEU A 54 -5.28 -8.26 5.65
C LEU A 54 -6.38 -8.88 6.51
N VAL A 55 -7.50 -9.29 5.93
CA VAL A 55 -8.60 -9.94 6.66
C VAL A 55 -8.15 -11.30 7.20
N THR A 56 -7.40 -12.06 6.41
CA THR A 56 -6.85 -13.35 6.85
C THR A 56 -5.91 -13.18 8.05
N THR A 57 -5.13 -12.10 8.07
CA THR A 57 -4.14 -11.84 9.12
C THR A 57 -4.75 -11.20 10.38
N TYR A 58 -5.67 -10.25 10.21
CA TYR A 58 -6.14 -9.35 11.28
C TYR A 58 -7.63 -9.47 11.60
N GLY A 59 -8.43 -10.12 10.75
CA GLY A 59 -9.88 -10.24 10.88
C GLY A 59 -10.68 -9.10 10.24
N GLU A 60 -11.95 -9.37 9.92
CA GLU A 60 -12.86 -8.46 9.20
C GLU A 60 -13.02 -7.11 9.90
N ASP A 61 -13.31 -7.10 11.20
CA ASP A 61 -13.59 -5.85 11.94
C ASP A 61 -12.40 -4.90 11.97
N ALA A 62 -11.19 -5.43 12.22
CA ALA A 62 -9.96 -4.64 12.25
C ALA A 62 -9.65 -4.02 10.86
N VAL A 63 -9.90 -4.78 9.79
CA VAL A 63 -9.69 -4.30 8.42
C VAL A 63 -10.76 -3.30 8.00
N ALA A 64 -12.01 -3.48 8.45
CA ALA A 64 -13.08 -2.51 8.22
C ALA A 64 -12.77 -1.16 8.88
N GLU A 65 -12.29 -1.16 10.12
CA GLU A 65 -11.82 0.06 10.80
C GLU A 65 -10.65 0.72 10.07
N TYR A 66 -9.67 -0.07 9.63
CA TYR A 66 -8.58 0.44 8.80
C TYR A 66 -9.08 1.07 7.49
N ALA A 67 -9.97 0.37 6.78
CA ALA A 67 -10.53 0.81 5.50
C ALA A 67 -11.34 2.11 5.63
N ALA A 68 -12.03 2.32 6.75
CA ALA A 68 -12.75 3.56 7.03
C ALA A 68 -11.84 4.80 6.97
N THR A 69 -10.55 4.66 7.28
CA THR A 69 -9.57 5.75 7.20
C THR A 69 -9.07 6.06 5.79
N LEU A 70 -9.30 5.16 4.82
CA LEU A 70 -8.75 5.29 3.47
C LEU A 70 -9.36 6.46 2.71
N ALA A 71 -10.65 6.73 2.89
CA ALA A 71 -11.32 7.85 2.23
C ALA A 71 -10.65 9.19 2.57
N ASP A 72 -10.28 9.38 3.83
CA ASP A 72 -9.62 10.61 4.28
C ASP A 72 -8.18 10.68 3.79
N LYS A 73 -7.46 9.56 3.75
CA LYS A 73 -6.12 9.47 3.14
C LYS A 73 -6.14 9.79 1.64
N ILE A 74 -7.15 9.34 0.91
CA ILE A 74 -7.32 9.66 -0.52
C ILE A 74 -7.57 11.16 -0.69
N ARG A 75 -8.50 11.74 0.08
CA ARG A 75 -8.83 13.17 0.02
C ARG A 75 -7.67 14.08 0.44
N SER A 76 -6.81 13.62 1.34
CA SER A 76 -5.60 14.35 1.74
C SER A 76 -4.47 14.26 0.70
N GLY A 77 -4.62 13.47 -0.36
CA GLY A 77 -3.62 13.30 -1.40
C GLY A 77 -2.49 12.35 -1.02
N ALA A 78 -2.65 11.51 0.00
CA ALA A 78 -1.61 10.60 0.49
C ALA A 78 -1.09 9.63 -0.59
N PHE A 79 -1.92 9.33 -1.59
CA PHE A 79 -1.58 8.43 -2.71
C PHE A 79 -1.14 9.18 -3.98
N SER A 80 -1.27 10.51 -4.02
CA SER A 80 -0.93 11.32 -5.20
C SER A 80 0.56 11.68 -5.28
N MET A 81 1.35 11.42 -4.22
CA MET A 81 2.75 11.83 -4.15
C MET A 81 3.74 10.94 -4.92
N ALA A 82 3.34 9.77 -5.43
CA ALA A 82 4.25 8.89 -6.18
C ALA A 82 4.56 9.38 -7.61
N VAL A 83 3.79 10.34 -8.16
CA VAL A 83 3.92 10.80 -9.56
C VAL A 83 4.60 12.18 -9.71
N SER A 84 5.22 12.70 -8.65
CA SER A 84 5.93 14.00 -8.69
C SER A 84 7.46 13.88 -8.59
N LEU A 85 8.07 12.78 -9.03
CA LEU A 85 9.44 12.83 -9.55
C LEU A 85 9.38 13.07 -11.06
N LYS A 86 9.22 14.35 -11.41
CA LYS A 86 9.51 14.86 -12.75
C LYS A 86 10.75 15.74 -12.65
N HIS A 87 11.91 15.20 -13.02
CA HIS A 87 13.01 15.94 -13.64
C HIS A 87 13.87 15.01 -14.46
#